data_AF-A0A8C6X1K0-F1
#
_entry.id   AF-A0A8C6X1K0-F1
#
_cell.length_a   1.000
_cell.length_b   1.000
_cell.length_c   1.000
_cell.angle_alpha   90.00
_cell.angle_beta   90.00
_cell.angle_gamma   90.00
#
_symmetry.space_group_name_H-M   'P 1'
#
loop_
_entity.id
_entity.type
_entity.pdbx_description
1 polymer ?
#
loop_
_entity_poly.entity_id
_entity_poly.type
_entity_poly.pdbx_seq_one_letter_code
_entity_poly.pdbx_strand_id
1 'polypeptide(L)'
;MSSGALFPTLVPGSRGSSSKYLVEFRAGKMSLKGSTVTPDKRKGLVYIQQTDDSLIHFCWKDRTSGNVEDDLIIFPDDCEFKRVSQCTTGRVYVLKFKAGSKRLFFWMQEPKTEKDEEHCRKVNEYLNNPPMPGALGGSGSGGHELSALGGEGGLQSLLGNMSHNQLMQLIGPTGLGGLGGLGALTGPGLASLLGSGGPPTSSSSSRPAVPKVPFSRGNLTFWFFPEDVSLLIKEASSAASSPSSQRSVESMLGLEESNSFQNIQAMLQSIQEGLVKIQETLVKNHEEIRNEMGKLRGEIRKIGEKTGNFQQMKAKNEQRVQKMEEKEQTEKKVEKVAQVNKGLEEMVIVLEMEKAAYFLKFQNIKEEKGEDLMDVMTELLAGALQKTKQEVQEEIGETFRIHTNYTRRHKLPREVHVRFTKKTLRDEILKRSRDKPLKYKRKEMVTLKQVPRKVRDQRRQYQFLTTQLIKYNVIFRWLIPEGILVIWQNKRFRLDSLDKAYEFFDHHFVASEEQESREEIESKRQEEIKAEEKCMQQKESENEKRMSRTRRWKSKRTEGDKN
;
A
#
# COMPACT_ATOMS: atom_id res chain seq x y z
N MET A 1 15.15 35.66 -55.22
CA MET A 1 16.41 35.63 -54.45
C MET A 1 16.09 36.07 -53.03
N SER A 2 16.30 35.23 -52.02
CA SER A 2 16.07 35.59 -50.62
C SER A 2 17.10 34.89 -49.74
N SER A 3 17.97 35.67 -49.09
CA SER A 3 19.03 35.16 -48.22
C SER A 3 18.52 35.05 -46.78
N GLY A 4 18.50 33.85 -46.21
CA GLY A 4 18.20 33.60 -44.79
C GLY A 4 19.45 33.08 -44.08
N ALA A 5 20.03 33.86 -43.17
CA ALA A 5 21.23 33.46 -42.44
C ALA A 5 20.89 32.43 -41.34
N LEU A 6 21.47 31.24 -41.43
CA LEU A 6 21.31 30.17 -40.43
C LEU A 6 22.25 30.37 -39.25
N PHE A 7 21.76 31.00 -38.17
CA PHE A 7 22.40 30.93 -36.86
C PHE A 7 22.02 29.61 -36.16
N PRO A 8 22.96 28.90 -35.52
CA PRO A 8 22.65 27.67 -34.80
C PRO A 8 21.92 27.96 -33.48
N THR A 9 20.72 27.38 -33.30
CA THR A 9 19.94 27.49 -32.07
C THR A 9 20.60 26.75 -30.91
N LEU A 10 21.52 27.44 -30.21
CA LEU A 10 22.08 26.99 -28.94
C LEU A 10 21.02 27.13 -27.83
N VAL A 11 20.54 26.01 -27.31
CA VAL A 11 19.62 25.99 -26.16
C VAL A 11 20.35 26.58 -24.94
N PRO A 12 19.81 27.62 -24.28
CA PRO A 12 20.48 28.25 -23.15
C PRO A 12 20.53 27.30 -21.95
N GLY A 13 21.72 26.81 -21.62
CA GLY A 13 21.95 25.94 -20.48
C GLY A 13 21.73 26.68 -19.17
N SER A 14 20.57 26.48 -18.53
CA SER A 14 20.25 27.11 -17.25
C SER A 14 21.27 26.74 -16.17
N ARG A 15 22.01 27.76 -15.71
CA ARG A 15 22.82 27.73 -14.49
C ARG A 15 22.15 28.53 -13.36
N GLY A 16 20.81 28.59 -13.37
CA GLY A 16 20.04 29.03 -12.21
C GLY A 16 20.21 28.05 -11.05
N SER A 17 20.11 28.53 -9.81
CA SER A 17 20.32 27.72 -8.60
C SER A 17 19.10 26.86 -8.23
N SER A 18 18.59 26.05 -9.17
CA SER A 18 17.64 24.98 -8.85
C SER A 18 18.40 23.75 -8.33
N SER A 19 18.41 23.57 -7.01
CA SER A 19 18.91 22.34 -6.40
C SER A 19 18.06 21.15 -6.85
N LYS A 20 18.63 20.27 -7.68
CA LYS A 20 17.94 19.09 -8.24
C LYS A 20 17.33 18.17 -7.16
N TYR A 21 17.85 18.23 -5.95
CA TYR A 21 17.44 17.40 -4.81
C TYR A 21 16.92 18.31 -3.69
N LEU A 22 15.85 17.89 -3.01
CA LEU A 22 15.27 18.58 -1.84
C LEU A 22 16.24 18.56 -0.66
N VAL A 23 16.98 17.45 -0.51
CA VAL A 23 18.09 17.29 0.44
C VAL A 23 19.17 16.46 -0.25
N GLU A 24 20.44 16.79 -0.03
CA GLU A 24 21.55 15.84 -0.24
C GLU A 24 22.57 15.96 0.90
N PHE A 25 23.19 14.84 1.27
CA PHE A 25 24.26 14.75 2.27
C PHE A 25 25.11 13.50 2.06
N ARG A 26 26.38 13.56 2.48
CA ARG A 26 27.29 12.42 2.39
C ARG A 26 27.01 11.44 3.52
N ALA A 27 26.55 10.25 3.17
CA ALA A 27 26.42 9.12 4.09
C ALA A 27 26.67 7.80 3.35
N GLY A 28 27.36 6.86 4.01
CA GLY A 28 27.51 5.49 3.53
C GLY A 28 26.33 4.64 3.99
N LYS A 29 26.01 3.57 3.27
CA LYS A 29 25.04 2.55 3.73
C LYS A 29 25.71 1.49 4.60
N MET A 30 24.90 0.75 5.36
CA MET A 30 25.32 -0.41 6.14
C MET A 30 24.39 -1.58 5.81
N SER A 31 24.93 -2.78 5.73
CA SER A 31 24.20 -4.01 5.40
C SER A 31 24.12 -4.92 6.63
N LEU A 32 22.90 -5.35 6.97
CA LEU A 32 22.64 -6.28 8.07
C LEU A 32 22.94 -7.71 7.58
N LYS A 33 23.93 -8.37 8.20
CA LYS A 33 24.38 -9.73 7.90
C LYS A 33 24.14 -10.63 9.11
N GLY A 34 23.12 -11.48 9.03
CA GLY A 34 22.62 -12.19 10.20
C GLY A 34 22.22 -11.18 11.28
N SER A 35 22.77 -11.31 12.49
CA SER A 35 22.52 -10.37 13.59
C SER A 35 23.43 -9.11 13.57
N THR A 36 24.45 -9.04 12.70
CA THR A 36 25.48 -7.97 12.74
C THR A 36 25.32 -6.96 11.61
N VAL A 37 25.21 -5.67 11.94
CA VAL A 37 25.20 -4.57 10.96
C VAL A 37 26.64 -4.22 10.55
N THR A 38 26.97 -4.41 9.28
CA THR A 38 28.30 -4.14 8.71
C THR A 38 28.28 -2.85 7.87
N PRO A 39 29.11 -1.83 8.14
CA PRO A 39 29.18 -0.64 7.29
C PRO A 39 29.83 -0.96 5.93
N ASP A 40 29.27 -0.40 4.86
CA ASP A 40 29.98 -0.29 3.60
C ASP A 40 31.03 0.84 3.71
N LYS A 41 32.26 0.56 3.23
CA LYS A 41 33.39 1.50 3.23
C LYS A 41 33.34 2.48 2.04
N ARG A 42 32.42 2.29 1.08
CA ARG A 42 32.24 3.17 -0.08
C ARG A 42 31.80 4.59 0.33
N LYS A 43 32.17 5.58 -0.49
CA LYS A 43 31.77 6.98 -0.29
C LYS A 43 30.39 7.20 -0.90
N GLY A 44 29.36 7.37 -0.07
CA GLY A 44 27.98 7.49 -0.51
C GLY A 44 27.46 8.92 -0.52
N LEU A 45 26.37 9.14 -1.26
CA LEU A 45 25.52 10.31 -1.13
C LEU A 45 24.06 9.83 -0.98
N VAL A 46 23.42 10.19 0.13
CA VAL A 46 21.96 10.15 0.24
C VAL A 46 21.43 11.43 -0.38
N TYR A 47 20.37 11.31 -1.17
CA TYR A 47 19.62 12.47 -1.64
C TYR A 47 18.13 12.15 -1.75
N ILE A 48 17.31 13.18 -1.56
CA ILE A 48 15.87 13.12 -1.72
C ILE A 48 15.50 13.91 -2.98
N GLN A 49 14.79 13.29 -3.91
CA GLN A 49 14.29 13.94 -5.12
C GLN A 49 12.75 13.80 -5.16
N GLN A 50 12.07 14.83 -5.66
CA GLN A 50 10.67 14.70 -6.09
C GLN A 50 10.66 14.36 -7.59
N THR A 51 9.90 13.34 -7.95
CA THR A 51 9.74 12.89 -9.35
C THR A 51 8.53 13.61 -9.99
N ASP A 52 8.36 13.52 -11.30
CA ASP A 52 7.29 14.19 -12.05
C ASP A 52 5.87 13.67 -11.74
N ASP A 53 5.76 12.50 -11.11
CA ASP A 53 4.57 11.98 -10.44
C ASP A 53 4.28 12.67 -9.07
N SER A 54 5.10 13.64 -8.67
CA SER A 54 5.13 14.32 -7.37
C SER A 54 5.49 13.45 -6.15
N LEU A 55 5.87 12.18 -6.35
CA LEU A 55 6.28 11.27 -5.27
C LEU A 55 7.72 11.56 -4.79
N ILE A 56 8.00 11.18 -3.55
CA ILE A 56 9.30 11.41 -2.89
C ILE A 56 10.18 10.17 -3.03
N HIS A 57 11.26 10.30 -3.79
CA HIS A 57 12.30 9.29 -3.89
C HIS A 57 13.41 9.54 -2.87
N PHE A 58 13.65 8.55 -2.01
CA PHE A 58 14.85 8.46 -1.18
C PHE A 58 15.90 7.61 -1.91
N CYS A 59 16.96 8.24 -2.41
CA CYS A 59 17.98 7.59 -3.21
C CYS A 59 19.33 7.53 -2.49
N TRP A 60 20.08 6.44 -2.70
CA TRP A 60 21.50 6.34 -2.36
C TRP A 60 22.34 6.04 -3.60
N LYS A 61 23.38 6.86 -3.83
CA LYS A 61 24.36 6.68 -4.91
C LYS A 61 25.79 6.56 -4.41
N ASP A 62 26.56 5.68 -5.02
CA ASP A 62 28.01 5.61 -4.82
C ASP A 62 28.67 6.81 -5.53
N ARG A 63 29.37 7.64 -4.76
CA ARG A 63 30.12 8.79 -5.27
C ARG A 63 31.38 8.38 -6.02
N THR A 64 31.82 7.14 -5.87
CA THR A 64 33.02 6.59 -6.52
C THR A 64 32.72 6.17 -7.97
N SER A 65 31.56 5.55 -8.22
CA SER A 65 31.13 5.07 -9.54
C SER A 65 30.06 5.94 -10.21
N GLY A 66 29.40 6.82 -9.46
CA GLY A 66 28.29 7.66 -9.94
C GLY A 66 26.94 6.94 -10.08
N ASN A 67 26.87 5.64 -9.82
CA ASN A 67 25.64 4.85 -9.94
C ASN A 67 24.74 5.04 -8.71
N VAL A 68 23.44 5.20 -8.95
CA VAL A 68 22.40 4.95 -7.94
C VAL A 68 22.33 3.44 -7.72
N GLU A 69 22.45 2.98 -6.48
CA GLU A 69 22.31 1.54 -6.14
C GLU A 69 20.99 1.26 -5.42
N ASP A 70 20.46 2.23 -4.68
CA ASP A 70 19.19 2.14 -3.96
C ASP A 70 18.33 3.34 -4.36
N ASP A 71 17.12 3.09 -4.82
CA ASP A 71 16.10 4.11 -5.15
C ASP A 71 14.77 3.62 -4.60
N LEU A 72 14.14 4.43 -3.74
CA LEU A 72 13.01 4.02 -2.92
C LEU A 72 11.95 5.11 -2.94
N ILE A 73 10.81 4.84 -3.56
CA ILE A 73 9.60 5.66 -3.44
C ILE A 73 9.10 5.55 -2.00
N ILE A 74 8.97 6.68 -1.32
CA ILE A 74 8.48 6.77 0.06
C ILE A 74 7.14 7.51 0.04
N PHE A 75 6.10 6.86 0.57
CA PHE A 75 4.82 7.52 0.78
C PHE A 75 4.86 8.39 2.05
N PRO A 76 4.13 9.52 2.08
CA PRO A 76 3.99 10.34 3.28
C PRO A 76 3.56 9.50 4.48
N ASP A 77 4.13 9.81 5.64
CA ASP A 77 3.99 9.06 6.88
C ASP A 77 4.52 7.61 6.88
N ASP A 78 5.04 7.01 5.81
CA ASP A 78 5.55 5.63 5.88
C ASP A 78 6.98 5.50 6.47
N CYS A 79 7.77 6.58 6.55
CA CYS A 79 9.15 6.49 7.06
C CYS A 79 9.48 7.45 8.21
N GLU A 80 10.18 6.91 9.20
CA GLU A 80 10.85 7.63 10.28
C GLU A 80 12.38 7.56 10.06
N PHE A 81 13.06 8.71 9.95
CA PHE A 81 14.52 8.75 9.90
C PHE A 81 15.08 9.21 11.24
N LYS A 82 15.87 8.35 11.91
CA LYS A 82 16.23 8.51 13.33
C LYS A 82 17.71 8.20 13.58
N ARG A 83 18.36 8.95 14.49
CA ARG A 83 19.70 8.61 15.00
C ARG A 83 19.65 7.35 15.87
N VAL A 84 20.60 6.44 15.68
CA VAL A 84 20.73 5.21 16.48
C VAL A 84 21.62 5.49 17.70
N SER A 85 21.00 5.77 18.85
CA SER A 85 21.70 6.11 20.11
C SER A 85 22.54 4.96 20.70
N GLN A 86 22.28 3.72 20.32
CA GLN A 86 23.05 2.55 20.79
C GLN A 86 24.44 2.41 20.15
N CYS A 87 24.73 3.13 19.06
CA CYS A 87 26.02 3.10 18.38
C CYS A 87 26.95 4.21 18.90
N THR A 88 27.68 3.94 19.99
CA THR A 88 28.69 4.88 20.54
C THR A 88 29.92 5.06 19.64
N THR A 89 30.19 4.11 18.74
CA THR A 89 31.38 4.08 17.87
C THR A 89 31.22 4.82 16.54
N GLY A 90 30.07 5.44 16.24
CA GLY A 90 29.89 6.16 14.99
C GLY A 90 28.52 6.82 14.81
N ARG A 91 28.45 7.78 13.89
CA ARG A 91 27.24 8.56 13.59
C ARG A 91 26.25 7.78 12.72
N VAL A 92 25.60 6.80 13.32
CA VAL A 92 24.65 5.89 12.66
C VAL A 92 23.22 6.42 12.75
N TYR A 93 22.51 6.35 11.64
CA TYR A 93 21.10 6.68 11.47
C TYR A 93 20.37 5.48 10.84
N VAL A 94 19.07 5.38 11.11
CA VAL A 94 18.20 4.34 10.53
C VAL A 94 17.01 5.00 9.85
N LEU A 95 16.76 4.60 8.60
CA LEU A 95 15.48 4.78 7.93
C LEU A 95 14.62 3.57 8.28
N LYS A 96 13.58 3.79 9.08
CA LYS A 96 12.64 2.77 9.55
C LYS A 96 11.31 2.96 8.83
N PHE A 97 10.90 1.93 8.10
CA PHE A 97 9.57 1.86 7.51
C PHE A 97 8.52 1.62 8.60
N LYS A 98 7.31 2.19 8.46
CA LYS A 98 6.19 2.01 9.39
C LYS A 98 5.29 0.86 8.91
N ALA A 99 5.06 0.73 7.60
CA ALA A 99 4.29 -0.37 7.01
C ALA A 99 5.02 -1.74 6.99
N GLY A 100 6.27 -1.83 7.42
CA GLY A 100 7.01 -3.09 7.43
C GLY A 100 8.23 -3.13 8.36
N SER A 101 8.74 -4.33 8.64
CA SER A 101 9.88 -4.55 9.55
C SER A 101 11.24 -4.08 9.00
N LYS A 102 11.28 -3.61 7.74
CA LYS A 102 12.48 -3.18 7.02
C LYS A 102 13.15 -1.99 7.71
N ARG A 103 14.47 -2.10 7.92
CA ARG A 103 15.32 -1.06 8.51
C ARG A 103 16.57 -0.90 7.64
N LEU A 104 16.82 0.30 7.15
CA LEU A 104 18.02 0.62 6.36
C LEU A 104 18.93 1.51 7.20
N PHE A 105 20.17 1.06 7.40
CA PHE A 105 21.14 1.73 8.26
C PHE A 105 22.12 2.54 7.42
N PHE A 106 22.38 3.78 7.83
CA PHE A 106 23.26 4.73 7.16
C PHE A 106 24.24 5.34 8.18
N TRP A 107 25.42 5.72 7.73
CA TRP A 107 26.44 6.35 8.58
C TRP A 107 26.94 7.66 7.97
N MET A 108 26.94 8.74 8.76
CA MET A 108 27.27 10.09 8.25
C MET A 108 28.75 10.19 7.85
N GLN A 109 28.99 10.70 6.64
CA GLN A 109 30.31 10.92 6.04
C GLN A 109 30.65 12.42 5.90
N GLU A 110 29.79 13.33 6.35
CA GLU A 110 30.13 14.75 6.43
C GLU A 110 31.20 15.02 7.50
N PRO A 111 32.19 15.90 7.26
CA PRO A 111 33.31 16.11 8.18
C PRO A 111 32.92 16.93 9.42
N LYS A 112 31.78 17.63 9.38
CA LYS A 112 31.20 18.37 10.51
C LYS A 112 30.03 17.60 11.10
N THR A 113 29.84 17.71 12.40
CA THR A 113 28.73 17.07 13.15
C THR A 113 27.53 18.00 13.35
N GLU A 114 27.79 19.31 13.37
CA GLU A 114 26.82 20.40 13.61
C GLU A 114 25.52 20.29 12.79
N LYS A 115 25.62 19.72 11.57
CA LYS A 115 24.51 19.61 10.62
C LYS A 115 23.82 18.25 10.61
N ASP A 116 24.30 17.25 11.34
CA ASP A 116 23.72 15.90 11.25
C ASP A 116 22.27 15.86 11.77
N GLU A 117 21.93 16.70 12.75
CA GLU A 117 20.56 16.87 13.24
C GLU A 117 19.71 17.76 12.31
N GLU A 118 20.31 18.76 11.65
CA GLU A 118 19.67 19.58 10.61
C GLU A 118 19.26 18.70 9.40
N HIS A 119 20.18 17.85 8.92
CA HIS A 119 19.93 16.88 7.87
C HIS A 119 18.88 15.85 8.29
N CYS A 120 18.95 15.32 9.52
CA CYS A 120 17.95 14.38 10.03
C CYS A 120 16.54 15.00 10.07
N ARG A 121 16.43 16.25 10.55
CA ARG A 121 15.16 17.00 10.56
C ARG A 121 14.64 17.21 9.14
N LYS A 122 15.46 17.73 8.22
CA LYS A 122 15.07 17.98 6.82
C LYS A 122 14.64 16.71 6.10
N VAL A 123 15.35 15.60 6.28
CA VAL A 123 14.93 14.29 5.76
C VAL A 123 13.53 13.93 6.28
N ASN A 124 13.32 13.96 7.60
CA ASN A 124 12.02 13.58 8.16
C ASN A 124 10.89 14.56 7.77
N GLU A 125 11.21 15.84 7.58
CA GLU A 125 10.29 16.88 7.10
C GLU A 125 9.82 16.59 5.67
N TYR A 126 10.72 16.38 4.71
CA TYR A 126 10.34 16.06 3.33
C TYR A 126 9.72 14.66 3.15
N LEU A 127 10.01 13.70 4.04
CA LEU A 127 9.39 12.37 4.01
C LEU A 127 7.96 12.33 4.59
N ASN A 128 7.59 13.24 5.49
CA ASN A 128 6.25 13.26 6.11
C ASN A 128 5.39 14.44 5.63
N ASN A 129 6.00 15.52 5.12
CA ASN A 129 5.33 16.71 4.57
C ASN A 129 5.97 17.11 3.23
N PRO A 130 5.66 16.41 2.12
CA PRO A 130 6.19 16.74 0.80
C PRO A 130 5.71 18.13 0.32
N PRO A 131 6.53 18.88 -0.43
CA PRO A 131 6.08 20.12 -1.06
C PRO A 131 4.95 19.82 -2.03
N MET A 132 3.83 20.52 -1.86
CA MET A 132 2.54 20.17 -2.45
C MET A 132 2.50 20.40 -3.97
N PRO A 133 2.10 19.38 -4.74
CA PRO A 133 0.94 19.58 -5.62
C PRO A 133 -0.12 18.48 -5.45
N GLY A 134 -1.36 18.88 -5.18
CA GLY A 134 -2.62 18.19 -5.54
C GLY A 134 -2.96 16.80 -4.96
N ALA A 135 -2.01 15.92 -4.66
CA ALA A 135 -2.22 14.47 -4.67
C ALA A 135 -2.19 13.75 -3.30
N LEU A 136 -2.42 14.45 -2.18
CA LEU A 136 -2.65 13.78 -0.90
C LEU A 136 -4.13 13.36 -0.77
N GLY A 137 -4.42 12.16 -1.28
CA GLY A 137 -5.76 11.55 -1.27
C GLY A 137 -6.24 11.15 0.13
N GLY A 138 -6.58 12.13 0.98
CA GLY A 138 -6.86 11.96 2.41
C GLY A 138 -7.69 10.72 2.78
N SER A 139 -7.16 9.89 3.68
CA SER A 139 -7.70 8.56 3.99
C SER A 139 -9.12 8.60 4.54
N GLY A 140 -9.94 7.63 4.11
CA GLY A 140 -11.37 7.59 4.40
C GLY A 140 -11.97 6.21 4.20
N SER A 141 -11.54 5.23 5.01
CA SER A 141 -12.24 3.95 5.23
C SER A 141 -12.61 3.14 3.97
N GLY A 142 -11.60 2.69 3.22
CA GLY A 142 -11.78 1.75 2.11
C GLY A 142 -10.43 1.24 1.62
N GLY A 143 -9.99 0.08 2.12
CA GLY A 143 -8.64 -0.44 1.89
C GLY A 143 -8.47 -1.82 2.51
N HIS A 144 -9.20 -2.81 1.97
CA HIS A 144 -9.15 -4.19 2.43
C HIS A 144 -8.42 -5.04 1.39
N GLU A 145 -7.11 -5.22 1.56
CA GLU A 145 -6.37 -6.22 0.78
C GLU A 145 -6.89 -7.62 1.12
N LEU A 146 -7.43 -8.30 0.11
CA LEU A 146 -7.56 -9.75 0.11
C LEU A 146 -6.59 -10.34 -0.91
N SER A 147 -5.93 -11.43 -0.53
CA SER A 147 -4.95 -12.17 -1.35
C SER A 147 -3.52 -11.59 -1.43
N ALA A 148 -3.09 -10.85 -0.41
CA ALA A 148 -1.67 -10.80 -0.07
C ALA A 148 -1.31 -11.99 0.84
N LEU A 149 -0.33 -12.80 0.42
CA LEU A 149 0.24 -13.96 1.15
C LEU A 149 -0.72 -15.14 1.41
N GLY A 150 -0.76 -16.08 0.46
CA GLY A 150 -1.15 -17.46 0.77
C GLY A 150 -0.11 -18.13 1.67
N GLY A 151 -0.44 -18.31 2.94
CA GLY A 151 0.34 -19.07 3.93
C GLY A 151 -0.62 -19.87 4.81
N GLU A 152 -0.36 -21.17 4.95
CA GLU A 152 -1.25 -22.10 5.67
C GLU A 152 -1.23 -21.80 7.19
N GLY A 153 -2.42 -21.80 7.82
CA GLY A 153 -2.58 -21.18 9.15
C GLY A 153 -3.95 -21.33 9.82
N GLY A 154 -4.45 -22.56 9.96
CA GLY A 154 -5.31 -22.92 11.11
C GLY A 154 -6.79 -22.47 11.16
N LEU A 155 -7.39 -21.87 10.13
CA LEU A 155 -8.79 -21.38 10.19
C LEU A 155 -9.88 -22.36 9.66
N GLN A 156 -9.51 -23.57 9.25
CA GLN A 156 -10.44 -24.51 8.59
C GLN A 156 -11.45 -25.20 9.54
N SER A 157 -11.23 -25.16 10.86
CA SER A 157 -11.99 -25.99 11.83
C SER A 157 -13.30 -25.40 12.36
N LEU A 158 -13.69 -24.17 11.99
CA LEU A 158 -14.83 -23.47 12.61
C LEU A 158 -15.99 -23.10 11.66
N LEU A 159 -15.87 -23.33 10.35
CA LEU A 159 -16.96 -23.09 9.38
C LEU A 159 -17.73 -24.37 9.00
N GLY A 160 -17.44 -25.49 9.66
CA GLY A 160 -17.81 -26.83 9.18
C GLY A 160 -19.02 -27.51 9.83
N ASN A 161 -19.64 -26.97 10.90
CA ASN A 161 -20.82 -27.63 11.50
C ASN A 161 -21.69 -26.72 12.40
N MET A 162 -22.87 -26.32 11.92
CA MET A 162 -24.03 -26.02 12.78
C MET A 162 -25.34 -26.17 12.01
N SER A 163 -26.22 -27.07 12.47
CA SER A 163 -27.50 -27.39 11.81
C SER A 163 -28.64 -26.43 12.21
N HIS A 164 -29.64 -26.32 11.33
CA HIS A 164 -30.74 -25.34 11.37
C HIS A 164 -31.54 -25.25 12.70
N ASN A 165 -31.54 -26.31 13.52
CA ASN A 165 -32.47 -26.46 14.66
C ASN A 165 -32.06 -25.69 15.93
N GLN A 166 -30.85 -25.11 16.00
CA GLN A 166 -30.36 -24.45 17.22
C GLN A 166 -30.94 -23.03 17.45
N LEU A 167 -31.53 -22.40 16.43
CA LEU A 167 -31.86 -20.97 16.46
C LEU A 167 -33.08 -20.60 17.33
N MET A 168 -33.86 -21.59 17.77
CA MET A 168 -35.17 -21.37 18.43
C MET A 168 -35.13 -21.32 19.96
N GLN A 169 -33.94 -21.35 20.58
CA GLN A 169 -33.79 -21.30 22.05
C GLN A 169 -33.44 -19.91 22.61
N LEU A 170 -33.31 -18.87 21.76
CA LEU A 170 -32.96 -17.50 22.18
C LEU A 170 -34.17 -16.54 22.24
N ILE A 171 -35.39 -17.06 22.33
CA ILE A 171 -36.63 -16.27 22.51
C ILE A 171 -37.44 -16.89 23.67
N GLY A 172 -37.07 -16.53 24.91
CA GLY A 172 -37.75 -16.98 26.13
C GLY A 172 -37.60 -15.94 27.26
N PRO A 173 -38.69 -15.45 27.88
CA PRO A 173 -38.61 -14.34 28.83
C PRO A 173 -38.57 -14.78 30.30
N THR A 174 -37.39 -15.01 30.89
CA THR A 174 -37.15 -14.89 32.36
C THR A 174 -35.69 -15.13 32.79
N GLY A 175 -35.25 -14.38 33.82
CA GLY A 175 -34.40 -14.92 34.90
C GLY A 175 -32.88 -14.83 34.80
N LEU A 176 -32.26 -14.30 35.88
CA LEU A 176 -30.83 -14.30 36.23
C LEU A 176 -29.85 -13.62 35.24
N GLY A 177 -28.71 -13.08 35.67
CA GLY A 177 -28.14 -13.00 37.02
C GLY A 177 -26.61 -13.04 36.94
N GLY A 178 -25.95 -11.87 36.95
CA GLY A 178 -24.56 -11.74 36.52
C GLY A 178 -23.49 -11.93 37.60
N LEU A 179 -22.25 -12.16 37.17
CA LEU A 179 -21.01 -12.02 37.95
C LEU A 179 -19.79 -11.84 37.03
N GLY A 180 -18.85 -10.96 37.40
CA GLY A 180 -17.52 -10.83 36.79
C GLY A 180 -17.37 -9.79 35.65
N GLY A 181 -16.86 -8.59 35.96
CA GLY A 181 -16.60 -7.56 34.94
C GLY A 181 -16.19 -6.17 35.43
N LEU A 182 -15.12 -6.06 36.24
CA LEU A 182 -14.56 -4.77 36.69
C LEU A 182 -13.02 -4.81 36.71
N GLY A 183 -12.34 -3.76 36.22
CA GLY A 183 -10.93 -3.48 36.59
C GLY A 183 -9.89 -3.30 35.47
N ALA A 184 -10.04 -2.32 34.58
CA ALA A 184 -8.94 -1.77 33.76
C ALA A 184 -9.24 -0.28 33.43
N LEU A 185 -8.93 0.68 34.30
CA LEU A 185 -7.61 1.31 34.52
C LEU A 185 -7.12 2.19 33.36
N THR A 186 -7.74 3.36 33.19
CA THR A 186 -7.14 4.53 32.52
C THR A 186 -7.42 5.82 33.30
N GLY A 187 -6.47 6.77 33.25
CA GLY A 187 -6.51 8.08 33.92
C GLY A 187 -5.17 8.81 33.66
N PRO A 188 -4.89 9.99 34.27
CA PRO A 188 -5.71 10.74 35.24
C PRO A 188 -5.91 12.24 34.89
N GLY A 189 -6.66 12.96 35.74
CA GLY A 189 -6.70 14.44 35.80
C GLY A 189 -7.91 15.09 35.07
N LEU A 190 -8.58 16.11 35.62
CA LEU A 190 -8.39 16.85 36.86
C LEU A 190 -9.71 16.92 37.67
N ALA A 191 -9.79 16.19 38.79
CA ALA A 191 -10.85 16.34 39.80
C ALA A 191 -10.43 15.69 41.14
N SER A 192 -9.47 16.29 41.84
CA SER A 192 -9.15 15.93 43.22
C SER A 192 -9.35 17.16 44.10
N LEU A 193 -10.59 17.35 44.57
CA LEU A 193 -11.02 18.19 45.70
C LEU A 193 -12.57 18.19 45.74
N LEU A 194 -13.14 17.66 46.84
CA LEU A 194 -14.58 17.49 47.12
C LEU A 194 -15.37 16.60 46.12
N GLY A 195 -16.42 15.88 46.53
CA GLY A 195 -16.94 15.74 47.90
C GLY A 195 -18.40 15.29 47.93
N SER A 196 -18.64 13.98 47.78
CA SER A 196 -19.84 13.22 48.21
C SER A 196 -21.15 13.97 48.54
N GLY A 197 -22.23 13.72 47.79
CA GLY A 197 -23.59 14.10 48.17
C GLY A 197 -24.66 13.47 47.26
N GLY A 198 -25.57 12.68 47.84
CA GLY A 198 -26.54 11.83 47.14
C GLY A 198 -28.00 12.32 47.14
N PRO A 199 -28.98 11.41 46.87
CA PRO A 199 -30.23 11.69 46.12
C PRO A 199 -31.49 11.60 47.05
N PRO A 200 -32.74 11.28 46.62
CA PRO A 200 -33.39 11.09 45.29
C PRO A 200 -34.61 12.07 45.12
N THR A 201 -35.75 11.89 44.40
CA THR A 201 -36.52 10.78 43.75
C THR A 201 -37.37 11.25 42.54
N SER A 202 -38.03 10.30 41.83
CA SER A 202 -39.41 10.30 41.26
C SER A 202 -40.11 11.57 40.67
N SER A 203 -40.96 11.52 39.64
CA SER A 203 -41.35 10.45 38.67
C SER A 203 -42.34 10.96 37.58
N SER A 204 -42.55 10.13 36.53
CA SER A 204 -43.84 9.85 35.84
C SER A 204 -44.69 10.94 35.12
N SER A 205 -44.78 10.80 33.77
CA SER A 205 -46.01 10.80 32.91
C SER A 205 -46.95 12.03 32.85
N SER A 206 -47.70 12.35 31.76
CA SER A 206 -47.94 11.69 30.45
C SER A 206 -48.49 12.68 29.38
N ARG A 207 -48.54 12.25 28.11
CA ARG A 207 -49.26 12.86 26.95
C ARG A 207 -50.80 12.75 27.09
N PRO A 208 -51.68 13.39 26.26
CA PRO A 208 -51.49 14.00 24.91
C PRO A 208 -51.88 15.51 24.87
N ALA A 209 -52.30 16.24 23.81
CA ALA A 209 -52.76 15.91 22.44
C ALA A 209 -52.63 17.09 21.41
N VAL A 210 -53.23 16.91 20.22
CA VAL A 210 -53.55 17.87 19.13
C VAL A 210 -54.97 17.50 18.61
N PRO A 211 -55.77 18.32 17.85
CA PRO A 211 -55.36 18.98 16.57
C PRO A 211 -56.10 20.28 16.13
N LYS A 212 -55.50 21.03 15.19
CA LYS A 212 -56.02 21.28 13.80
C LYS A 212 -55.22 22.36 13.04
N VAL A 213 -55.04 22.12 11.74
CA VAL A 213 -54.62 23.08 10.70
C VAL A 213 -55.76 23.20 9.67
N PRO A 214 -55.85 24.24 8.82
CA PRO A 214 -55.13 24.20 7.53
C PRO A 214 -54.73 25.56 6.89
N PHE A 215 -53.70 25.51 6.01
CA PHE A 215 -53.50 26.38 4.81
C PHE A 215 -53.23 27.90 5.01
N SER A 216 -52.49 28.61 4.14
CA SER A 216 -51.59 28.19 3.04
C SER A 216 -50.54 29.27 2.66
N ARG A 217 -49.45 28.84 1.99
CA ARG A 217 -48.54 29.57 1.09
C ARG A 217 -48.23 31.07 1.34
N GLY A 218 -47.00 31.34 1.78
CA GLY A 218 -46.23 32.59 1.57
C GLY A 218 -44.77 32.24 1.26
N ASN A 219 -43.99 33.10 0.57
CA ASN A 219 -42.73 32.71 -0.08
C ASN A 219 -41.52 33.62 0.25
N LEU A 220 -40.33 33.00 0.24
CA LEU A 220 -38.97 33.55 0.02
C LEU A 220 -38.32 34.57 1.00
N THR A 221 -37.12 34.20 1.45
CA THR A 221 -35.90 35.03 1.67
C THR A 221 -35.97 36.38 2.41
N PHE A 222 -35.72 36.31 3.72
CA PHE A 222 -34.58 36.96 4.41
C PHE A 222 -33.68 37.90 3.57
N TRP A 223 -33.63 39.19 3.93
CA TRP A 223 -32.48 40.08 3.72
C TRP A 223 -32.32 41.06 4.91
N PHE A 224 -31.09 41.10 5.45
CA PHE A 224 -30.40 42.21 6.14
C PHE A 224 -31.02 42.90 7.38
N PHE A 225 -30.27 42.82 8.48
CA PHE A 225 -30.12 43.93 9.44
C PHE A 225 -29.35 45.09 8.78
N PRO A 226 -29.58 46.31 9.26
CA PRO A 226 -28.44 47.05 9.82
C PRO A 226 -28.75 47.67 11.20
N GLU A 227 -27.74 47.72 12.05
CA GLU A 227 -27.63 48.71 13.12
C GLU A 227 -27.02 49.99 12.51
N ASP A 228 -27.53 51.18 12.82
CA ASP A 228 -26.73 52.15 13.58
C ASP A 228 -27.56 53.33 14.16
N VAL A 229 -26.89 54.16 14.95
CA VAL A 229 -27.42 55.04 16.01
C VAL A 229 -27.83 56.46 15.54
N SER A 230 -28.86 56.98 16.24
CA SER A 230 -29.24 58.42 16.44
C SER A 230 -29.84 59.24 15.29
N LEU A 231 -31.04 59.81 15.55
CA LEU A 231 -31.37 61.25 15.48
C LEU A 231 -32.87 61.52 15.76
N LEU A 232 -33.22 62.01 16.96
CA LEU A 232 -34.07 63.21 17.20
C LEU A 232 -34.37 63.42 18.69
N ILE A 233 -34.33 64.67 19.15
CA ILE A 233 -34.87 65.17 20.43
C ILE A 233 -35.58 66.50 20.14
N LYS A 234 -36.72 66.76 20.81
CA LYS A 234 -37.67 67.91 20.60
C LYS A 234 -38.41 67.87 19.24
N GLU A 235 -39.62 68.38 19.06
CA GLU A 235 -40.76 68.83 19.91
C GLU A 235 -42.03 68.69 18.99
N ALA A 236 -43.31 68.71 19.38
CA ALA A 236 -44.02 69.30 20.52
C ALA A 236 -45.35 68.52 20.84
N SER A 237 -46.41 69.20 21.32
CA SER A 237 -47.60 68.61 21.96
C SER A 237 -48.92 68.74 21.19
N SER A 238 -49.96 68.02 21.68
CA SER A 238 -51.40 68.36 21.71
C SER A 238 -52.42 67.73 20.73
N ALA A 239 -53.34 66.94 21.31
CA ALA A 239 -54.78 66.76 21.01
C ALA A 239 -55.35 65.79 22.09
N ALA A 240 -56.17 66.20 23.08
CA ALA A 240 -57.63 66.44 23.04
C ALA A 240 -58.48 65.16 22.81
N SER A 241 -59.57 64.85 23.55
CA SER A 241 -60.16 65.45 24.78
C SER A 241 -61.26 64.55 25.42
N SER A 242 -61.57 64.81 26.71
CA SER A 242 -62.82 64.65 27.52
C SER A 242 -64.13 64.11 26.89
N PRO A 243 -65.13 63.56 27.65
CA PRO A 243 -65.56 64.04 29.00
C PRO A 243 -66.23 63.05 30.02
N SER A 244 -66.42 63.48 31.27
CA SER A 244 -67.76 63.76 31.87
C SER A 244 -67.79 64.03 33.40
N SER A 245 -68.51 65.10 33.76
CA SER A 245 -69.22 65.42 35.02
C SER A 245 -68.87 64.78 36.37
N GLN A 246 -68.32 65.60 37.28
CA GLN A 246 -68.73 65.60 38.70
C GLN A 246 -69.78 66.71 38.94
N ARG A 247 -70.64 66.55 39.97
CA ARG A 247 -71.64 67.55 40.38
C ARG A 247 -71.71 67.62 41.91
N SER A 248 -71.33 68.74 42.50
CA SER A 248 -71.47 68.96 43.93
C SER A 248 -72.92 69.28 44.33
N VAL A 249 -73.33 68.79 45.49
CA VAL A 249 -74.33 69.42 46.37
C VAL A 249 -73.85 69.24 47.81
N GLU A 250 -74.10 70.24 48.65
CA GLU A 250 -73.59 70.35 50.02
C GLU A 250 -74.71 70.83 50.94
N SER A 251 -74.96 70.11 52.05
CA SER A 251 -75.77 70.63 53.16
C SER A 251 -75.70 69.79 54.44
N MET A 252 -75.70 70.51 55.57
CA MET A 252 -76.25 70.17 56.89
C MET A 252 -75.81 68.88 57.63
N LEU A 253 -74.82 69.09 58.49
CA LEU A 253 -74.77 68.71 59.91
C LEU A 253 -75.86 67.74 60.47
N GLY A 254 -75.37 66.63 61.02
CA GLY A 254 -76.00 65.82 62.08
C GLY A 254 -74.89 65.31 63.03
N LEU A 255 -75.23 65.00 64.28
CA LEU A 255 -74.28 64.53 65.31
C LEU A 255 -74.32 62.99 65.47
N GLU A 256 -73.40 62.47 66.30
CA GLU A 256 -73.14 61.04 66.61
C GLU A 256 -72.38 60.29 65.48
N GLU A 257 -71.37 59.43 65.72
CA GLU A 257 -70.72 58.95 66.95
C GLU A 257 -69.18 59.04 66.84
N SER A 258 -68.47 59.26 67.95
CA SER A 258 -67.00 59.42 67.99
C SER A 258 -66.17 58.12 67.88
N ASN A 259 -66.81 56.94 67.85
CA ASN A 259 -66.11 55.64 67.72
C ASN A 259 -66.08 55.07 66.28
N SER A 260 -66.81 55.66 65.34
CA SER A 260 -66.90 55.15 63.96
C SER A 260 -65.63 55.42 63.14
N PHE A 261 -65.04 56.61 63.28
CA PHE A 261 -63.97 57.09 62.41
C PHE A 261 -62.66 56.28 62.50
N GLN A 262 -62.23 55.89 63.71
CA GLN A 262 -61.02 55.06 63.87
C GLN A 262 -61.21 53.65 63.28
N ASN A 263 -62.40 53.06 63.41
CA ASN A 263 -62.70 51.76 62.80
C ASN A 263 -62.68 51.82 61.27
N ILE A 264 -63.22 52.90 60.67
CA ILE A 264 -63.16 53.13 59.22
C ILE A 264 -61.70 53.32 58.76
N GLN A 265 -60.89 54.08 59.51
CA GLN A 265 -59.49 54.30 59.19
C GLN A 265 -58.65 53.02 59.29
N ALA A 266 -58.84 52.22 60.35
CA ALA A 266 -58.18 50.92 60.51
C ALA A 266 -58.60 49.92 59.41
N MET A 267 -59.89 49.90 59.03
CA MET A 267 -60.38 49.09 57.91
C MET A 267 -59.70 49.49 56.60
N LEU A 268 -59.64 50.79 56.28
CA LEU A 268 -58.92 51.31 55.11
C LEU A 268 -57.44 50.90 55.10
N GLN A 269 -56.79 50.95 56.26
CA GLN A 269 -55.38 50.57 56.39
C GLN A 269 -55.18 49.06 56.19
N SER A 270 -56.09 48.22 56.67
CA SER A 270 -56.08 46.78 56.40
C SER A 270 -56.34 46.44 54.92
N ILE A 271 -57.18 47.22 54.23
CA ILE A 271 -57.42 47.10 52.79
C ILE A 271 -56.18 47.51 51.99
N GLN A 272 -55.50 48.60 52.36
CA GLN A 272 -54.22 48.99 51.74
C GLN A 272 -53.15 47.92 51.96
N GLU A 273 -53.01 47.38 53.17
CA GLU A 273 -52.02 46.34 53.47
C GLU A 273 -52.35 45.02 52.74
N GLY A 274 -53.63 44.68 52.59
CA GLY A 274 -54.09 43.56 51.76
C GLY A 274 -53.77 43.76 50.27
N LEU A 275 -53.99 44.96 49.72
CA LEU A 275 -53.62 45.30 48.35
C LEU A 275 -52.10 45.23 48.12
N VAL A 276 -51.28 45.68 49.08
CA VAL A 276 -49.82 45.54 49.04
C VAL A 276 -49.41 44.07 49.07
N LYS A 277 -50.02 43.23 49.91
CA LYS A 277 -49.76 41.77 49.97
C LYS A 277 -50.18 41.05 48.67
N ILE A 278 -51.25 41.50 48.02
CA ILE A 278 -51.64 41.02 46.68
C ILE A 278 -50.61 41.48 45.63
N GLN A 279 -50.15 42.73 45.68
CA GLN A 279 -49.15 43.24 44.76
C GLN A 279 -47.78 42.53 44.94
N GLU A 280 -47.36 42.24 46.17
CA GLU A 280 -46.17 41.45 46.46
C GLU A 280 -46.27 40.03 45.92
N THR A 281 -47.39 39.34 46.12
CA THR A 281 -47.55 37.96 45.62
C THR A 281 -47.63 37.92 44.09
N LEU A 282 -48.25 38.92 43.45
CA LEU A 282 -48.19 39.10 41.99
C LEU A 282 -46.76 39.35 41.49
N VAL A 283 -45.96 40.17 42.18
CA VAL A 283 -44.54 40.42 41.84
C VAL A 283 -43.70 39.15 42.00
N LYS A 284 -43.83 38.43 43.13
CA LYS A 284 -43.12 37.17 43.41
C LYS A 284 -43.45 36.10 42.35
N ASN A 285 -44.73 35.89 42.04
CA ASN A 285 -45.16 34.97 40.98
C ASN A 285 -44.60 35.38 39.60
N HIS A 286 -44.57 36.68 39.29
CA HIS A 286 -44.03 37.19 38.03
C HIS A 286 -42.50 37.05 37.96
N GLU A 287 -41.80 37.12 39.08
CA GLU A 287 -40.35 36.86 39.19
C GLU A 287 -40.03 35.37 39.03
N GLU A 288 -40.81 34.47 39.64
CA GLU A 288 -40.70 33.03 39.42
C GLU A 288 -40.94 32.65 37.95
N ILE A 289 -42.00 33.16 37.33
CA ILE A 289 -42.27 32.97 35.88
C ILE A 289 -41.12 33.52 35.03
N ARG A 290 -40.54 34.67 35.39
CA ARG A 290 -39.38 35.25 34.71
C ARG A 290 -38.14 34.37 34.83
N ASN A 291 -37.92 33.75 36.00
CA ASN A 291 -36.80 32.85 36.26
C ASN A 291 -36.94 31.52 35.49
N GLU A 292 -38.13 30.91 35.46
CA GLU A 292 -38.39 29.71 34.63
C GLU A 292 -38.29 30.02 33.13
N MET A 293 -38.81 31.15 32.67
CA MET A 293 -38.61 31.62 31.29
C MET A 293 -37.14 31.89 30.96
N GLY A 294 -36.33 32.29 31.95
CA GLY A 294 -34.88 32.40 31.85
C GLY A 294 -34.21 31.04 31.64
N LYS A 295 -34.56 30.03 32.44
CA LYS A 295 -34.09 28.64 32.28
C LYS A 295 -34.47 28.08 30.90
N LEU A 296 -35.75 28.20 30.52
CA LEU A 296 -36.29 27.73 29.25
C LEU A 296 -35.57 28.38 28.05
N ARG A 297 -35.33 29.71 28.10
CA ARG A 297 -34.55 30.42 27.08
C ARG A 297 -33.11 29.91 27.01
N GLY A 298 -32.50 29.56 28.14
CA GLY A 298 -31.17 28.94 28.21
C GLY A 298 -31.12 27.54 27.58
N GLU A 299 -32.17 26.73 27.75
CA GLU A 299 -32.27 25.41 27.10
C GLU A 299 -32.53 25.51 25.61
N ILE A 300 -33.44 26.39 25.18
CA ILE A 300 -33.69 26.70 23.76
C ILE A 300 -32.39 27.13 23.06
N ARG A 301 -31.57 27.96 23.72
CA ARG A 301 -30.24 28.35 23.21
C ARG A 301 -29.31 27.14 23.06
N LYS A 302 -29.19 26.28 24.08
CA LYS A 302 -28.37 25.04 24.02
C LYS A 302 -28.86 24.08 22.92
N ILE A 303 -30.17 24.02 22.66
CA ILE A 303 -30.75 23.22 21.57
C ILE A 303 -30.40 23.84 20.21
N GLY A 304 -30.44 25.17 20.07
CA GLY A 304 -30.00 25.88 18.87
C GLY A 304 -28.52 25.63 18.57
N GLU A 305 -27.65 25.77 19.56
CA GLU A 305 -26.20 25.52 19.45
C GLU A 305 -25.91 24.05 19.05
N LYS A 306 -26.58 23.07 19.67
CA LYS A 306 -26.51 21.65 19.25
C LYS A 306 -27.03 21.42 17.83
N THR A 307 -28.10 22.10 17.43
CA THR A 307 -28.69 21.98 16.09
C THR A 307 -27.76 22.55 15.02
N GLY A 308 -27.11 23.70 15.27
CA GLY A 308 -26.09 24.26 14.39
C GLY A 308 -24.90 23.31 14.22
N ASN A 309 -24.39 22.75 15.32
CA ASN A 309 -23.33 21.75 15.29
C ASN A 309 -23.72 20.50 14.48
N PHE A 310 -24.97 20.02 14.60
CA PHE A 310 -25.48 18.89 13.82
C PHE A 310 -25.62 19.23 12.33
N GLN A 311 -26.11 20.42 11.97
CA GLN A 311 -26.19 20.88 10.59
C GLN A 311 -24.79 21.03 9.96
N GLN A 312 -23.83 21.59 10.69
CA GLN A 312 -22.44 21.68 10.25
C GLN A 312 -21.81 20.30 10.06
N MET A 313 -22.08 19.35 10.97
CA MET A 313 -21.63 17.97 10.85
C MET A 313 -22.25 17.27 9.65
N LYS A 314 -23.56 17.46 9.39
CA LYS A 314 -24.23 16.94 8.18
C LYS A 314 -23.56 17.45 6.92
N ALA A 315 -23.43 18.77 6.76
CA ALA A 315 -22.81 19.38 5.58
C ALA A 315 -21.36 18.90 5.37
N LYS A 316 -20.57 18.77 6.45
CA LYS A 316 -19.22 18.22 6.41
C LYS A 316 -19.19 16.74 6.01
N ASN A 317 -20.20 15.95 6.39
CA ASN A 317 -20.29 14.54 5.99
C ASN A 317 -20.77 14.37 4.55
N GLU A 318 -21.69 15.22 4.09
CA GLU A 318 -22.18 15.29 2.70
C GLU A 318 -21.03 15.63 1.73
N GLN A 319 -20.16 16.58 2.10
CA GLN A 319 -18.90 16.85 1.40
C GLN A 319 -17.88 15.70 1.44
N ARG A 320 -17.93 14.80 2.43
CA ARG A 320 -17.09 13.59 2.47
C ARG A 320 -17.62 12.51 1.53
N VAL A 321 -18.94 12.33 1.46
CA VAL A 321 -19.57 11.37 0.53
C VAL A 321 -19.23 11.73 -0.92
N GLN A 322 -19.43 12.99 -1.33
CA GLN A 322 -19.08 13.46 -2.68
C GLN A 322 -17.60 13.20 -3.02
N LYS A 323 -16.69 13.42 -2.06
CA LYS A 323 -15.24 13.14 -2.22
C LYS A 323 -14.86 11.66 -2.18
N MET A 324 -15.74 10.77 -1.72
CA MET A 324 -15.56 9.32 -1.84
C MET A 324 -16.10 8.82 -3.19
N GLU A 325 -17.25 9.32 -3.64
CA GLU A 325 -17.81 9.03 -4.97
C GLU A 325 -16.86 9.50 -6.10
N GLU A 326 -16.26 10.69 -5.97
CA GLU A 326 -15.25 11.19 -6.92
C GLU A 326 -13.99 10.30 -6.93
N LYS A 327 -13.55 9.82 -5.76
CA LYS A 327 -12.41 8.87 -5.65
C LYS A 327 -12.72 7.52 -6.26
N GLU A 328 -13.89 6.95 -6.01
CA GLU A 328 -14.32 5.69 -6.62
C GLU A 328 -14.38 5.80 -8.15
N GLN A 329 -14.77 6.98 -8.67
CA GLN A 329 -14.71 7.27 -10.10
C GLN A 329 -13.29 7.47 -10.64
N THR A 330 -12.32 8.00 -9.88
CA THR A 330 -10.93 8.10 -10.33
C THR A 330 -10.21 6.76 -10.23
N GLU A 331 -10.46 5.96 -9.20
CA GLU A 331 -9.96 4.60 -9.04
C GLU A 331 -10.40 3.70 -10.21
N LYS A 332 -11.70 3.69 -10.54
CA LYS A 332 -12.24 2.98 -11.73
C LYS A 332 -11.76 3.54 -13.07
N LYS A 333 -11.15 4.74 -13.12
CA LYS A 333 -10.45 5.25 -14.30
C LYS A 333 -8.99 4.79 -14.32
N VAL A 334 -8.30 4.81 -13.17
CA VAL A 334 -6.92 4.34 -13.01
C VAL A 334 -6.81 2.85 -13.32
N GLU A 335 -7.74 2.02 -12.84
CA GLU A 335 -7.80 0.58 -13.17
C GLU A 335 -7.91 0.34 -14.69
N LYS A 336 -8.82 1.07 -15.37
CA LYS A 336 -8.98 0.99 -16.83
C LYS A 336 -7.75 1.47 -17.58
N VAL A 337 -7.08 2.52 -17.10
CA VAL A 337 -5.81 3.00 -17.67
C VAL A 337 -4.70 1.97 -17.46
N ALA A 338 -4.61 1.32 -16.29
CA ALA A 338 -3.64 0.25 -16.04
C ALA A 338 -3.87 -0.96 -16.96
N GLN A 339 -5.12 -1.36 -17.18
CA GLN A 339 -5.47 -2.45 -18.10
C GLN A 339 -5.13 -2.11 -19.56
N VAL A 340 -5.37 -0.87 -20.00
CA VAL A 340 -4.97 -0.38 -21.34
C VAL A 340 -3.45 -0.31 -21.46
N ASN A 341 -2.74 0.16 -20.42
CA ASN A 341 -1.28 0.23 -20.39
C ASN A 341 -0.65 -1.17 -20.50
N LYS A 342 -1.19 -2.17 -19.80
CA LYS A 342 -0.75 -3.58 -19.95
C LYS A 342 -0.89 -4.06 -21.40
N GLY A 343 -2.04 -3.83 -22.03
CA GLY A 343 -2.26 -4.16 -23.45
C GLY A 343 -1.31 -3.42 -24.40
N LEU A 344 -0.99 -2.15 -24.11
CA LEU A 344 0.00 -1.36 -24.83
C LEU A 344 1.42 -1.95 -24.66
N GLU A 345 1.81 -2.37 -23.46
CA GLU A 345 3.11 -3.01 -23.22
C GLU A 345 3.25 -4.35 -23.96
N GLU A 346 2.21 -5.18 -23.96
CA GLU A 346 2.18 -6.45 -24.71
C GLU A 346 2.31 -6.18 -26.22
N MET A 347 1.56 -5.22 -26.78
CA MET A 347 1.68 -4.82 -28.18
C MET A 347 3.07 -4.24 -28.52
N VAL A 348 3.65 -3.41 -27.64
CA VAL A 348 5.00 -2.87 -27.81
C VAL A 348 6.04 -3.99 -27.79
N ILE A 349 5.89 -5.03 -26.96
CA ILE A 349 6.76 -6.21 -26.96
C ILE A 349 6.66 -6.98 -28.29
N VAL A 350 5.45 -7.15 -28.83
CA VAL A 350 5.24 -7.78 -30.16
C VAL A 350 5.92 -6.97 -31.26
N LEU A 351 5.69 -5.65 -31.32
CA LEU A 351 6.30 -4.77 -32.33
C LEU A 351 7.84 -4.67 -32.19
N GLU A 352 8.37 -4.64 -30.96
CA GLU A 352 9.81 -4.76 -30.70
C GLU A 352 10.37 -6.11 -31.22
N MET A 353 9.61 -7.20 -31.07
CA MET A 353 10.00 -8.53 -31.56
C MET A 353 9.91 -8.67 -33.07
N GLU A 354 8.90 -8.10 -33.72
CA GLU A 354 8.77 -8.07 -35.17
C GLU A 354 9.90 -7.25 -35.80
N LYS A 355 10.17 -6.04 -35.27
CA LYS A 355 11.33 -5.23 -35.68
C LYS A 355 12.63 -6.01 -35.48
N ALA A 356 12.82 -6.67 -34.33
CA ALA A 356 14.00 -7.49 -34.06
C ALA A 356 14.11 -8.73 -34.97
N ALA A 357 13.02 -9.24 -35.54
CA ALA A 357 13.02 -10.41 -36.43
C ALA A 357 13.70 -10.14 -37.80
N TYR A 358 14.06 -8.89 -38.10
CA TYR A 358 14.88 -8.49 -39.25
C TYR A 358 16.37 -8.33 -38.91
N PHE A 359 16.77 -8.46 -37.64
CA PHE A 359 18.17 -8.27 -37.21
C PHE A 359 18.88 -9.57 -36.88
N LEU A 360 20.15 -9.68 -37.30
CA LEU A 360 21.12 -10.62 -36.72
C LEU A 360 22.24 -9.86 -36.02
N LYS A 361 22.76 -10.50 -34.97
CA LYS A 361 24.00 -10.17 -34.29
C LYS A 361 25.11 -11.09 -34.82
N PHE A 362 26.28 -10.53 -35.05
CA PHE A 362 27.49 -11.27 -35.37
C PHE A 362 28.60 -10.91 -34.37
N GLN A 363 29.17 -11.92 -33.72
CA GLN A 363 30.27 -11.77 -32.76
C GLN A 363 31.60 -12.27 -33.35
N ASN A 364 32.72 -11.82 -32.76
CA ASN A 364 34.10 -12.18 -33.14
C ASN A 364 34.60 -11.66 -34.51
N ILE A 365 33.92 -10.68 -35.11
CA ILE A 365 34.43 -9.95 -36.29
C ILE A 365 35.56 -9.01 -35.84
N LYS A 366 36.76 -9.19 -36.39
CA LYS A 366 37.93 -8.32 -36.16
C LYS A 366 37.57 -6.85 -36.48
N GLU A 367 38.19 -5.90 -35.79
CA GLU A 367 38.07 -4.48 -36.13
C GLU A 367 39.38 -3.98 -36.74
N GLU A 368 39.29 -3.39 -37.93
CA GLU A 368 40.37 -2.61 -38.54
C GLU A 368 39.88 -1.17 -38.80
N LYS A 369 40.82 -0.22 -38.95
CA LYS A 369 40.50 1.21 -39.02
C LYS A 369 40.16 1.58 -40.47
N GLY A 370 38.95 2.12 -40.68
CA GLY A 370 38.46 2.47 -42.02
C GLY A 370 37.84 1.30 -42.81
N GLU A 371 37.43 0.22 -42.14
CA GLU A 371 36.62 -0.83 -42.79
C GLU A 371 35.20 -0.32 -43.07
N ASP A 372 34.78 -0.31 -44.34
CA ASP A 372 33.37 -0.19 -44.71
C ASP A 372 32.61 -1.44 -44.28
N LEU A 373 31.96 -1.33 -43.12
CA LEU A 373 31.34 -2.44 -42.41
C LEU A 373 30.21 -3.10 -43.23
N MET A 374 29.54 -2.33 -44.09
CA MET A 374 28.53 -2.85 -45.01
C MET A 374 29.19 -3.80 -46.03
N ASP A 375 30.24 -3.37 -46.72
CA ASP A 375 30.97 -4.18 -47.69
C ASP A 375 31.55 -5.46 -47.09
N VAL A 376 32.17 -5.37 -45.90
CA VAL A 376 32.72 -6.53 -45.18
C VAL A 376 31.64 -7.56 -44.84
N MET A 377 30.45 -7.10 -44.42
CA MET A 377 29.33 -8.01 -44.15
C MET A 377 28.70 -8.56 -45.43
N THR A 378 28.59 -7.76 -46.49
CA THR A 378 28.08 -8.21 -47.79
C THR A 378 28.98 -9.28 -48.41
N GLU A 379 30.30 -9.10 -48.40
CA GLU A 379 31.27 -10.10 -48.88
C GLU A 379 31.16 -11.41 -48.08
N LEU A 380 31.13 -11.31 -46.74
CA LEU A 380 30.96 -12.46 -45.85
C LEU A 380 29.66 -13.24 -46.11
N LEU A 381 28.55 -12.52 -46.31
CA LEU A 381 27.23 -13.13 -46.48
C LEU A 381 27.01 -13.63 -47.91
N ALA A 382 27.59 -13.01 -48.93
CA ALA A 382 27.65 -13.54 -50.29
C ALA A 382 28.41 -14.88 -50.32
N GLY A 383 29.61 -14.93 -49.71
CA GLY A 383 30.39 -16.17 -49.58
C GLY A 383 29.70 -17.25 -48.75
N ALA A 384 28.88 -16.87 -47.76
CA ALA A 384 28.07 -17.80 -46.97
C ALA A 384 26.85 -18.34 -47.74
N LEU A 385 26.17 -17.50 -48.52
CA LEU A 385 24.91 -17.82 -49.21
C LEU A 385 25.10 -18.36 -50.64
N GLN A 386 26.30 -18.23 -51.21
CA GLN A 386 26.60 -18.52 -52.62
C GLN A 386 25.76 -17.66 -53.59
N LYS A 387 25.55 -16.40 -53.23
CA LYS A 387 24.83 -15.37 -54.00
C LYS A 387 25.80 -14.29 -54.47
N THR A 388 25.42 -13.46 -55.44
CA THR A 388 26.27 -12.33 -55.85
C THR A 388 26.38 -11.28 -54.74
N LYS A 389 27.46 -10.48 -54.76
CA LYS A 389 27.63 -9.37 -53.81
C LYS A 389 26.48 -8.35 -53.91
N GLN A 390 25.97 -8.11 -55.12
CA GLN A 390 24.91 -7.13 -55.39
C GLN A 390 23.56 -7.55 -54.78
N GLU A 391 23.10 -8.79 -54.99
CA GLU A 391 21.88 -9.32 -54.35
C GLU A 391 21.89 -9.15 -52.82
N VAL A 392 23.03 -9.48 -52.20
CA VAL A 392 23.19 -9.41 -50.75
C VAL A 392 23.25 -7.96 -50.26
N GLN A 393 23.78 -7.04 -51.07
CA GLN A 393 23.83 -5.61 -50.76
C GLN A 393 22.43 -4.98 -50.77
N GLU A 394 21.57 -5.32 -51.72
CA GLU A 394 20.17 -4.86 -51.77
C GLU A 394 19.31 -5.42 -50.61
N GLU A 395 19.63 -6.62 -50.12
CA GLU A 395 18.93 -7.23 -48.98
C GLU A 395 19.47 -6.82 -47.60
N ILE A 396 20.53 -6.01 -47.53
CA ILE A 396 21.07 -5.41 -46.31
C ILE A 396 20.66 -3.93 -46.23
N GLY A 397 19.91 -3.55 -45.20
CA GLY A 397 19.47 -2.17 -44.99
C GLY A 397 20.42 -1.34 -44.12
N GLU A 398 20.67 -1.80 -42.89
CA GLU A 398 21.46 -1.05 -41.89
C GLU A 398 22.49 -1.98 -41.25
N THR A 399 23.76 -1.57 -41.19
CA THR A 399 24.84 -2.35 -40.54
C THR A 399 25.69 -1.47 -39.62
N PHE A 400 25.88 -1.88 -38.36
CA PHE A 400 26.57 -1.06 -37.34
C PHE A 400 27.23 -1.88 -36.21
N ARG A 401 28.35 -1.38 -35.65
CA ARG A 401 29.06 -1.98 -34.50
C ARG A 401 28.54 -1.45 -33.15
N ILE A 402 27.77 -2.25 -32.42
CA ILE A 402 27.34 -1.93 -31.05
C ILE A 402 28.46 -2.24 -30.05
N HIS A 403 28.74 -1.29 -29.16
CA HIS A 403 29.61 -1.49 -28.01
C HIS A 403 28.79 -1.89 -26.78
N THR A 404 29.08 -3.02 -26.14
CA THR A 404 28.41 -3.44 -24.89
C THR A 404 29.31 -3.18 -23.68
N ASN A 405 28.72 -3.00 -22.49
CA ASN A 405 29.52 -2.83 -21.27
C ASN A 405 30.43 -4.05 -20.98
N TYR A 406 30.08 -5.23 -21.49
CA TYR A 406 30.94 -6.42 -21.45
C TYR A 406 32.16 -6.28 -22.37
N THR A 407 31.98 -5.91 -23.65
CA THR A 407 33.11 -5.76 -24.58
C THR A 407 34.07 -4.65 -24.15
N ARG A 408 33.59 -3.57 -23.49
CA ARG A 408 34.44 -2.55 -22.84
C ARG A 408 35.36 -3.15 -21.77
N ARG A 409 34.80 -3.92 -20.84
CA ARG A 409 35.53 -4.46 -19.67
C ARG A 409 36.53 -5.54 -20.06
N HIS A 410 36.18 -6.40 -21.00
CA HIS A 410 36.99 -7.56 -21.41
C HIS A 410 37.82 -7.32 -22.68
N LYS A 411 37.86 -6.09 -23.21
CA LYS A 411 38.60 -5.69 -24.42
C LYS A 411 38.33 -6.57 -25.65
N LEU A 412 37.07 -7.00 -25.80
CA LEU A 412 36.62 -7.85 -26.91
C LEU A 412 36.17 -7.00 -28.12
N PRO A 413 36.21 -7.54 -29.35
CA PRO A 413 35.64 -6.89 -30.53
C PRO A 413 34.15 -6.55 -30.35
N ARG A 414 33.68 -5.49 -31.01
CA ARG A 414 32.30 -5.02 -30.92
C ARG A 414 31.36 -5.95 -31.68
N GLU A 415 30.11 -6.02 -31.25
CA GLU A 415 29.10 -6.85 -31.92
C GLU A 415 28.61 -6.12 -33.17
N VAL A 416 28.64 -6.79 -34.32
CA VAL A 416 28.06 -6.24 -35.56
C VAL A 416 26.58 -6.60 -35.59
N HIS A 417 25.74 -5.60 -35.78
CA HIS A 417 24.31 -5.75 -36.02
C HIS A 417 24.04 -5.49 -37.50
N VAL A 418 23.35 -6.42 -38.16
CA VAL A 418 22.87 -6.27 -39.54
C VAL A 418 21.35 -6.36 -39.53
N ARG A 419 20.69 -5.37 -40.14
CA ARG A 419 19.26 -5.36 -40.47
C ARG A 419 19.09 -5.78 -41.92
N PHE A 420 18.25 -6.78 -42.14
CA PHE A 420 17.91 -7.28 -43.48
C PHE A 420 16.58 -6.71 -43.95
N THR A 421 16.46 -6.48 -45.25
CA THR A 421 15.21 -6.06 -45.91
C THR A 421 14.22 -7.23 -45.94
N LYS A 422 14.69 -8.45 -46.24
CA LYS A 422 13.85 -9.66 -46.32
C LYS A 422 14.12 -10.61 -45.16
N LYS A 423 13.04 -11.06 -44.51
CA LYS A 423 13.08 -12.04 -43.41
C LYS A 423 13.55 -13.43 -43.87
N THR A 424 13.31 -13.78 -45.13
CA THR A 424 13.71 -15.05 -45.77
C THR A 424 15.22 -15.25 -45.76
N LEU A 425 16.00 -14.29 -46.28
CA LEU A 425 17.47 -14.34 -46.27
C LEU A 425 18.03 -14.34 -44.83
N ARG A 426 17.37 -13.62 -43.90
CA ARG A 426 17.72 -13.64 -42.46
C ARG A 426 17.49 -15.01 -41.81
N ASP A 427 16.49 -15.79 -42.25
CA ASP A 427 16.27 -17.19 -41.83
C ASP A 427 17.20 -18.18 -42.60
N GLU A 428 17.54 -17.90 -43.85
CA GLU A 428 18.50 -18.67 -44.66
C GLU A 428 19.93 -18.64 -44.07
N ILE A 429 20.43 -17.45 -43.72
CA ILE A 429 21.70 -17.25 -43.01
C ILE A 429 21.69 -18.02 -41.69
N LEU A 430 20.60 -17.91 -40.93
CA LEU A 430 20.48 -18.58 -39.63
C LEU A 430 20.45 -20.11 -39.75
N LYS A 431 19.92 -20.66 -40.85
CA LYS A 431 20.01 -22.10 -41.16
C LYS A 431 21.45 -22.48 -41.50
N ARG A 432 22.04 -21.90 -42.55
CA ARG A 432 23.43 -22.21 -42.96
C ARG A 432 24.45 -22.03 -41.83
N SER A 433 24.29 -21.02 -40.97
CA SER A 433 25.20 -20.77 -39.84
C SER A 433 25.09 -21.80 -38.70
N ARG A 434 24.12 -22.72 -38.73
CA ARG A 434 24.07 -23.91 -37.87
C ARG A 434 24.78 -25.09 -38.53
N ASP A 435 24.53 -25.28 -39.82
CA ASP A 435 25.08 -26.37 -40.62
C ASP A 435 26.60 -26.23 -40.82
N LYS A 436 27.10 -24.98 -40.90
CA LYS A 436 28.52 -24.64 -41.02
C LYS A 436 28.83 -23.31 -40.32
N PRO A 437 29.73 -23.26 -39.31
CA PRO A 437 30.10 -22.00 -38.67
C PRO A 437 30.78 -21.08 -39.68
N LEU A 438 30.31 -19.83 -39.75
CA LEU A 438 30.85 -18.81 -40.64
C LEU A 438 32.26 -18.42 -40.19
N LYS A 439 33.20 -18.22 -41.12
CA LYS A 439 34.60 -17.93 -40.81
C LYS A 439 35.07 -16.63 -41.47
N TYR A 440 35.68 -15.75 -40.68
CA TYR A 440 36.25 -14.47 -41.13
C TYR A 440 37.70 -14.34 -40.68
N LYS A 441 38.61 -13.98 -41.60
CA LYS A 441 40.06 -13.79 -41.33
C LYS A 441 40.64 -14.93 -40.43
N ARG A 442 40.31 -16.19 -40.78
CA ARG A 442 40.62 -17.47 -40.09
C ARG A 442 39.96 -17.73 -38.71
N LYS A 443 39.12 -16.84 -38.18
CA LYS A 443 38.34 -17.05 -36.95
C LYS A 443 36.90 -17.45 -37.23
N GLU A 444 36.28 -18.19 -36.30
CA GLU A 444 34.86 -18.54 -36.38
C GLU A 444 33.98 -17.43 -35.77
N MET A 445 32.85 -17.16 -36.44
CA MET A 445 31.90 -16.09 -36.13
C MET A 445 30.60 -16.69 -35.58
N VAL A 446 30.11 -16.14 -34.47
CA VAL A 446 28.86 -16.59 -33.85
C VAL A 446 27.70 -15.71 -34.32
N THR A 447 26.75 -16.31 -35.03
CA THR A 447 25.51 -15.67 -35.48
C THR A 447 24.41 -15.85 -34.43
N LEU A 448 23.91 -14.75 -33.86
CA LEU A 448 22.86 -14.76 -32.84
C LEU A 448 21.63 -13.98 -33.31
N LYS A 449 20.44 -14.38 -32.83
CA LYS A 449 19.21 -13.60 -33.02
C LYS A 449 19.26 -12.32 -32.18
N GLN A 450 18.75 -11.22 -32.72
CA GLN A 450 18.37 -10.07 -31.88
C GLN A 450 17.18 -10.45 -31.00
N VAL A 451 17.30 -10.22 -29.69
CA VAL A 451 16.20 -10.38 -28.72
C VAL A 451 16.11 -9.10 -27.88
N PRO A 452 14.95 -8.39 -27.90
CA PRO A 452 14.73 -7.19 -27.08
C PRO A 452 14.99 -7.40 -25.60
N ARG A 453 15.21 -6.31 -24.86
CA ARG A 453 15.54 -6.40 -23.44
C ARG A 453 14.37 -6.92 -22.62
N LYS A 454 13.16 -6.37 -22.78
CA LYS A 454 11.93 -6.79 -22.07
C LYS A 454 11.73 -8.30 -22.14
N VAL A 455 11.72 -8.85 -23.36
CA VAL A 455 11.61 -10.29 -23.63
C VAL A 455 12.71 -11.12 -22.98
N ARG A 456 13.95 -10.60 -22.88
CA ARG A 456 15.04 -11.31 -22.21
C ARG A 456 14.87 -11.31 -20.69
N ASP A 457 14.40 -10.20 -20.13
CA ASP A 457 14.20 -10.02 -18.70
C ASP A 457 12.97 -10.86 -18.24
N GLN A 458 11.90 -10.97 -19.04
CA GLN A 458 10.80 -11.95 -18.88
C GLN A 458 11.34 -13.39 -18.93
N ARG A 459 12.06 -13.77 -20.00
CA ARG A 459 12.58 -15.14 -20.17
C ARG A 459 13.56 -15.57 -19.09
N ARG A 460 14.17 -14.63 -18.36
CA ARG A 460 14.99 -14.90 -17.18
C ARG A 460 14.17 -15.43 -15.99
N GLN A 461 12.87 -15.10 -15.89
CA GLN A 461 12.00 -15.66 -14.84
C GLN A 461 11.84 -17.18 -15.01
N TYR A 462 11.77 -17.68 -16.25
CA TYR A 462 11.77 -19.11 -16.60
C TYR A 462 13.15 -19.80 -16.50
N GLN A 463 14.14 -19.20 -15.83
CA GLN A 463 15.49 -19.78 -15.72
C GLN A 463 15.51 -21.09 -14.92
N PHE A 464 14.65 -21.25 -13.91
CA PHE A 464 14.55 -22.50 -13.12
C PHE A 464 14.20 -23.70 -14.01
N LEU A 465 13.09 -23.61 -14.74
CA LEU A 465 12.61 -24.65 -15.64
C LEU A 465 13.58 -24.90 -16.79
N THR A 466 14.05 -23.85 -17.47
CA THR A 466 14.98 -24.03 -18.61
C THR A 466 16.31 -24.66 -18.22
N THR A 467 16.79 -24.45 -17.00
CA THR A 467 18.00 -25.14 -16.50
C THR A 467 17.78 -26.64 -16.40
N GLN A 468 16.65 -27.10 -15.86
CA GLN A 468 16.33 -28.54 -15.81
C GLN A 468 16.02 -29.12 -17.20
N LEU A 469 15.28 -28.40 -18.06
CA LEU A 469 15.04 -28.84 -19.44
C LEU A 469 16.33 -29.06 -20.22
N ILE A 470 17.37 -28.24 -19.98
CA ILE A 470 18.71 -28.44 -20.56
C ILE A 470 19.41 -29.65 -19.92
N LYS A 471 19.36 -29.80 -18.59
CA LYS A 471 19.93 -30.97 -17.86
C LYS A 471 19.40 -32.30 -18.40
N TYR A 472 18.09 -32.40 -18.64
CA TYR A 472 17.43 -33.58 -19.18
C TYR A 472 17.36 -33.63 -20.71
N ASN A 473 18.12 -32.77 -21.42
CA ASN A 473 18.21 -32.69 -22.89
C ASN A 473 16.85 -32.59 -23.62
N VAL A 474 15.88 -31.91 -23.00
CA VAL A 474 14.51 -31.79 -23.48
C VAL A 474 14.43 -30.73 -24.59
N ILE A 475 13.75 -31.06 -25.68
CA ILE A 475 13.51 -30.08 -26.75
C ILE A 475 12.42 -29.09 -26.31
N PHE A 476 12.81 -27.82 -26.13
CA PHE A 476 11.89 -26.72 -25.85
C PHE A 476 12.06 -25.56 -26.83
N ARG A 477 11.01 -24.75 -26.98
CA ARG A 477 10.96 -23.58 -27.87
C ARG A 477 10.25 -22.43 -27.17
N TRP A 478 10.91 -21.30 -27.09
CA TRP A 478 10.30 -20.04 -26.63
C TRP A 478 9.09 -19.65 -27.49
N LEU A 479 8.02 -19.25 -26.82
CA LEU A 479 6.86 -18.59 -27.41
C LEU A 479 7.11 -17.06 -27.48
N ILE A 480 6.14 -16.35 -28.04
CA ILE A 480 6.12 -14.88 -28.20
C ILE A 480 4.67 -14.44 -27.90
N PRO A 481 4.44 -13.39 -27.07
CA PRO A 481 5.44 -12.60 -26.35
C PRO A 481 6.15 -13.40 -25.25
N GLU A 482 5.40 -14.18 -24.47
CA GLU A 482 5.86 -14.90 -23.28
C GLU A 482 5.63 -16.42 -23.39
N GLY A 483 6.27 -17.21 -22.52
CA GLY A 483 6.06 -18.65 -22.39
C GLY A 483 7.04 -19.57 -23.13
N ILE A 484 6.89 -20.87 -22.90
CA ILE A 484 7.70 -21.97 -23.43
C ILE A 484 6.78 -23.10 -23.93
N LEU A 485 7.08 -23.61 -25.13
CA LEU A 485 6.58 -24.90 -25.60
C LEU A 485 7.62 -25.99 -25.28
N VAL A 486 7.25 -26.98 -24.47
CA VAL A 486 8.10 -28.12 -24.08
C VAL A 486 7.62 -29.39 -24.80
N ILE A 487 8.55 -30.24 -25.25
CA ILE A 487 8.25 -31.57 -25.79
C ILE A 487 8.78 -32.63 -24.81
N TRP A 488 7.91 -33.14 -23.94
CA TRP A 488 8.23 -34.11 -22.89
C TRP A 488 7.46 -35.41 -23.12
N GLN A 489 8.15 -36.56 -23.12
CA GLN A 489 7.54 -37.88 -23.38
C GLN A 489 6.62 -37.90 -24.63
N ASN A 490 7.10 -37.34 -25.74
CA ASN A 490 6.38 -37.10 -27.01
C ASN A 490 5.10 -36.23 -26.94
N LYS A 491 4.69 -35.77 -25.75
CA LYS A 491 3.58 -34.81 -25.57
C LYS A 491 4.11 -33.37 -25.66
N ARG A 492 3.27 -32.45 -26.15
CA ARG A 492 3.60 -31.02 -26.32
C ARG A 492 2.88 -30.19 -25.25
N PHE A 493 3.63 -29.60 -24.33
CA PHE A 493 3.10 -28.76 -23.26
C PHE A 493 3.31 -27.28 -23.60
N ARG A 494 2.23 -26.50 -23.61
CA ARG A 494 2.26 -25.04 -23.85
C ARG A 494 2.17 -24.32 -22.51
N LEU A 495 3.31 -23.82 -22.02
CA LEU A 495 3.45 -23.11 -20.76
C LEU A 495 3.45 -21.62 -21.08
N ASP A 496 2.29 -20.97 -21.01
CA ASP A 496 2.08 -19.57 -21.42
C ASP A 496 2.05 -18.56 -20.25
N SER A 497 1.93 -19.04 -19.00
CA SER A 497 2.21 -18.28 -17.77
C SER A 497 3.40 -18.87 -17.02
N LEU A 498 3.93 -18.11 -16.05
CA LEU A 498 4.89 -18.62 -15.06
C LEU A 498 4.26 -19.69 -14.16
N ASP A 499 2.98 -19.55 -13.80
CA ASP A 499 2.27 -20.46 -12.88
C ASP A 499 2.25 -21.88 -13.45
N LYS A 500 1.81 -22.02 -14.71
CA LYS A 500 1.84 -23.30 -15.45
C LYS A 500 3.26 -23.86 -15.62
N ALA A 501 4.28 -23.01 -15.60
CA ALA A 501 5.67 -23.44 -15.66
C ALA A 501 6.19 -23.95 -14.30
N TYR A 502 5.64 -23.49 -13.18
CA TYR A 502 5.82 -24.11 -11.86
C TYR A 502 5.01 -25.40 -11.74
N GLU A 503 3.72 -25.41 -12.09
CA GLU A 503 2.88 -26.63 -12.13
C GLU A 503 3.56 -27.77 -12.92
N PHE A 504 4.09 -27.46 -14.11
CA PHE A 504 4.84 -28.42 -14.93
C PHE A 504 6.17 -28.84 -14.27
N PHE A 505 6.86 -27.93 -13.59
CA PHE A 505 8.13 -28.22 -12.92
C PHE A 505 7.94 -29.16 -11.73
N ASP A 506 6.96 -28.87 -10.88
CA ASP A 506 6.70 -29.66 -9.67
C ASP A 506 6.17 -31.05 -10.05
N HIS A 507 5.24 -31.14 -10.99
CA HIS A 507 4.65 -32.39 -11.45
C HIS A 507 5.63 -33.32 -12.21
N HIS A 508 6.69 -32.79 -12.85
CA HIS A 508 7.61 -33.60 -13.66
C HIS A 508 9.04 -33.73 -13.12
N PHE A 509 9.50 -32.84 -12.24
CA PHE A 509 10.83 -32.92 -11.62
C PHE A 509 10.75 -33.20 -10.12
N VAL A 510 9.94 -32.46 -9.35
CA VAL A 510 9.87 -32.64 -7.89
C VAL A 510 9.18 -33.97 -7.52
N ALA A 511 8.05 -34.28 -8.16
CA ALA A 511 7.36 -35.58 -7.97
C ALA A 511 8.26 -36.78 -8.35
N SER A 512 9.13 -36.62 -9.35
CA SER A 512 10.08 -37.66 -9.76
C SER A 512 11.16 -37.91 -8.70
N GLU A 513 11.74 -36.85 -8.13
CA GLU A 513 12.75 -36.96 -7.05
C GLU A 513 12.14 -37.54 -5.75
N GLU A 514 10.86 -37.28 -5.45
CA GLU A 514 10.13 -37.94 -4.36
C GLU A 514 9.81 -39.42 -4.63
N GLN A 515 9.59 -39.83 -5.88
CA GLN A 515 9.36 -41.24 -6.21
C GLN A 515 10.66 -42.06 -6.20
N GLU A 516 11.73 -41.58 -6.85
CA GLU A 516 13.03 -42.28 -6.85
C GLU A 516 13.57 -42.49 -5.43
N SER A 517 13.46 -41.47 -4.57
CA SER A 517 13.90 -41.59 -3.16
C SER A 517 13.04 -42.55 -2.32
N ARG A 518 11.73 -42.66 -2.58
CA ARG A 518 10.88 -43.67 -1.92
C ARG A 518 11.20 -45.08 -2.40
N GLU A 519 11.38 -45.29 -3.71
CA GLU A 519 11.70 -46.60 -4.27
C GLU A 519 13.10 -47.08 -3.82
N GLU A 520 14.08 -46.18 -3.68
CA GLU A 520 15.40 -46.53 -3.14
C GLU A 520 15.34 -46.91 -1.64
N ILE A 521 14.51 -46.23 -0.85
CA ILE A 521 14.28 -46.57 0.58
C ILE A 521 13.56 -47.92 0.71
N GLU A 522 12.55 -48.17 -0.10
CA GLU A 522 11.78 -49.43 -0.10
C GLU A 522 12.66 -50.61 -0.54
N SER A 523 13.50 -50.42 -1.57
CA SER A 523 14.49 -51.41 -2.00
C SER A 523 15.47 -51.77 -0.88
N LYS A 524 16.05 -50.76 -0.21
CA LYS A 524 16.98 -50.97 0.93
C LYS A 524 16.33 -51.72 2.08
N ARG A 525 15.07 -51.40 2.44
CA ARG A 525 14.29 -52.16 3.44
C ARG A 525 14.11 -53.62 3.05
N GLN A 526 13.82 -53.89 1.78
CA GLN A 526 13.67 -55.26 1.29
C GLN A 526 14.99 -56.04 1.23
N GLU A 527 16.14 -55.39 1.04
CA GLU A 527 17.45 -56.05 1.18
C GLU A 527 17.80 -56.34 2.64
N GLU A 528 17.51 -55.40 3.54
CA GLU A 528 17.74 -55.53 5.00
C GLU A 528 16.94 -56.70 5.59
N ILE A 529 15.63 -56.79 5.29
CA ILE A 529 14.78 -57.94 5.69
C ILE A 529 15.33 -59.27 5.16
N LYS A 530 15.75 -59.33 3.89
CA LYS A 530 16.35 -60.55 3.29
C LYS A 530 17.70 -60.92 3.90
N ALA A 531 18.42 -59.96 4.48
CA ALA A 531 19.65 -60.21 5.24
C ALA A 531 19.35 -60.76 6.64
N GLU A 532 18.34 -60.22 7.33
CA GLU A 532 17.88 -60.72 8.63
C GLU A 532 17.33 -62.16 8.54
N GLU A 533 16.50 -62.47 7.54
CA GLU A 533 16.00 -63.84 7.29
C GLU A 533 17.13 -64.85 7.09
N LYS A 534 18.14 -64.51 6.29
CA LYS A 534 19.33 -65.37 6.10
C LYS A 534 20.14 -65.53 7.39
N CYS A 535 20.28 -64.45 8.17
CA CYS A 535 20.95 -64.46 9.46
C CYS A 535 20.23 -65.37 10.47
N MET A 536 18.90 -65.35 10.49
CA MET A 536 18.05 -66.25 11.29
C MET A 536 18.25 -67.72 10.87
N GLN A 537 18.07 -68.04 9.58
CA GLN A 537 18.25 -69.41 9.06
C GLN A 537 19.66 -69.96 9.32
N GLN A 538 20.69 -69.12 9.19
CA GLN A 538 22.07 -69.51 9.48
C GLN A 538 22.26 -69.86 10.96
N LYS A 539 21.75 -69.02 11.89
CA LYS A 539 21.77 -69.26 13.34
C LYS A 539 21.00 -70.53 13.73
N GLU A 540 19.84 -70.79 13.13
CA GLU A 540 19.09 -72.03 13.35
C GLU A 540 19.90 -73.25 12.90
N SER A 541 20.52 -73.19 11.72
CA SER A 541 21.37 -74.27 11.22
C SER A 541 22.59 -74.52 12.13
N GLU A 542 23.18 -73.49 12.72
CA GLU A 542 24.27 -73.63 13.69
C GLU A 542 23.81 -74.19 15.03
N ASN A 543 22.63 -73.77 15.49
CA ASN A 543 22.03 -74.30 16.72
C ASN A 543 21.66 -75.79 16.57
N GLU A 544 21.13 -76.20 15.42
CA GLU A 544 20.88 -77.62 15.12
C GLU A 544 22.17 -78.44 15.03
N LYS A 545 23.22 -77.91 14.37
CA LYS A 545 24.56 -78.53 14.36
C LYS A 545 25.14 -78.64 15.78
N ARG A 546 24.94 -77.63 16.63
CA ARG A 546 25.38 -77.61 18.05
C ARG A 546 24.60 -78.62 18.90
N MET A 547 23.28 -78.71 18.72
CA MET A 547 22.42 -79.71 19.36
C MET A 547 22.81 -81.13 18.92
N SER A 548 23.08 -81.34 17.63
CA SER A 548 23.54 -82.62 17.07
C SER A 548 24.92 -83.04 17.61
N ARG A 549 25.88 -82.10 17.69
CA ARG A 549 27.17 -82.32 18.38
C ARG A 549 26.97 -82.70 19.85
N THR A 550 26.06 -82.02 20.55
CA THR A 550 25.75 -82.28 21.97
C THR A 550 25.10 -83.65 22.17
N ARG A 551 24.15 -84.06 21.31
CA ARG A 551 23.57 -85.41 21.29
C ARG A 551 24.64 -86.47 21.07
N ARG A 552 25.53 -86.29 20.08
CA ARG A 552 26.63 -87.22 19.78
C ARG A 552 27.64 -87.33 20.93
N TRP A 553 27.93 -86.23 21.64
CA TRP A 553 28.82 -86.24 22.80
C TRP A 553 28.20 -86.95 24.01
N LYS A 554 26.90 -86.75 24.27
CA LYS A 554 26.16 -87.53 25.29
C LYS A 554 26.14 -89.02 24.97
N SER A 555 25.88 -89.40 23.71
CA SER A 555 25.89 -90.81 23.26
C SER A 555 27.24 -91.49 23.55
N LYS A 556 28.35 -90.83 23.21
CA LYS A 556 29.70 -91.34 23.48
C LYS A 556 30.02 -91.49 24.98
N ARG A 557 29.40 -90.70 25.85
CA ARG A 557 29.51 -90.88 27.31
C ARG A 557 28.80 -92.14 27.76
N THR A 558 27.56 -92.36 27.31
CA THR A 558 26.78 -93.57 27.65
C THR A 558 27.31 -94.87 27.04
N GLU A 559 28.19 -94.79 26.05
CA GLU A 559 28.97 -95.94 25.55
C GLU A 559 30.24 -96.20 26.38
N GLY A 560 30.78 -95.18 27.07
CA GLY A 560 31.95 -95.29 27.94
C GLY A 560 31.67 -95.93 29.29
N ASP A 561 30.48 -95.73 29.86
CA ASP A 561 30.06 -96.27 31.16
C ASP A 561 29.59 -97.76 31.10
N LYS A 562 30.08 -98.53 30.11
CA LYS A 562 29.63 -99.91 29.81
C LYS A 562 30.76 -100.91 29.54
N ASN A 563 32.00 -100.58 29.85
CA ASN A 563 33.19 -101.37 29.53
C ASN A 563 34.22 -101.36 30.66
#